data_AF-A0A1U9NSQ0-F1
#
_entry.id   AF-A0A1U9NSQ0-F1
#
_cell.length_a   1.000
_cell.length_b   1.000
_cell.length_c   1.000
_cell.angle_alpha   90.00
_cell.angle_beta   90.00
_cell.angle_gamma   90.00
#
_symmetry.space_group_name_H-M   'P 1'
#
loop_
_entity.id
_entity.type
_entity.pdbx_description
1 polymer ?
#
loop_
_entity_poly.entity_id
_entity_poly.type
_entity_poly.pdbx_seq_one_letter_code
_entity_poly.pdbx_strand_id
1 'polypeptide(L)'
;MWAPDADSGDTHVHEYERASVTIGGRRLHPRDLDAYTATVCEYAGLPEEDGFSAPDGGTALDDLTGDLDTALAWAAAGVCVLQQPLPHPFQDVLLYGDNDNRPVHRILFAYALLLKLKDPTAAALWFTVLVYLNPPDNLGARFHAPEGHRGDARLVVASP
;
A
#
# COMPACT_ATOMS: atom_id res chain seq x y z
N MET A 1 1.85 -3.50 -11.57
CA MET A 1 2.08 -2.10 -11.98
C MET A 1 1.13 -1.80 -13.13
N TRP A 2 0.24 -0.79 -13.03
CA TRP A 2 -0.67 -0.39 -14.11
C TRP A 2 -0.06 0.73 -14.97
N ALA A 3 0.95 1.45 -14.46
CA ALA A 3 1.73 2.36 -15.27
C ALA A 3 2.41 1.60 -16.41
N PRO A 4 2.36 2.11 -17.66
CA PRO A 4 3.11 1.52 -18.76
C PRO A 4 4.61 1.53 -18.42
N ASP A 5 5.27 0.40 -18.64
CA ASP A 5 6.72 0.26 -18.56
C ASP A 5 7.37 0.34 -19.94
N ALA A 6 8.70 0.19 -19.98
CA ALA A 6 9.48 0.25 -21.20
C ALA A 6 9.11 -0.84 -22.24
N ASP A 7 8.48 -1.93 -21.79
CA ASP A 7 8.09 -3.08 -22.61
C ASP A 7 6.59 -3.05 -23.00
N SER A 8 5.86 -2.04 -22.54
CA SER A 8 4.44 -1.87 -22.81
C SER A 8 4.19 -1.47 -24.26
N GLY A 9 3.32 -2.23 -24.95
CA GLY A 9 2.93 -1.90 -26.32
C GLY A 9 2.11 -0.61 -26.42
N ASP A 10 2.20 0.07 -27.58
CA ASP A 10 1.54 1.36 -27.85
C ASP A 10 0.04 1.39 -27.53
N THR A 11 -0.66 0.26 -27.73
CA THR A 11 -2.09 0.15 -27.40
C THR A 11 -2.35 0.27 -25.90
N HIS A 12 -1.50 -0.36 -25.08
CA HIS A 12 -1.62 -0.29 -23.62
C HIS A 12 -1.35 1.12 -23.09
N VAL A 13 -0.31 1.77 -23.62
CA VAL A 13 0.01 3.17 -23.31
C VAL A 13 -1.17 4.09 -23.66
N HIS A 14 -1.74 3.93 -24.86
CA HIS A 14 -2.86 4.76 -25.29
C HIS A 14 -4.11 4.55 -24.42
N GLU A 15 -4.42 3.30 -24.04
CA GLU A 15 -5.54 3.00 -23.15
C GLU A 15 -5.35 3.60 -21.75
N TYR A 16 -4.13 3.51 -21.20
CA TYR A 16 -3.76 4.16 -19.94
C TYR A 16 -3.99 5.68 -19.99
N GLU A 17 -3.45 6.34 -21.02
CA GLU A 17 -3.55 7.79 -21.17
C GLU A 17 -4.99 8.28 -21.35
N ARG A 18 -5.79 7.51 -22.11
CA ARG A 18 -7.20 7.81 -22.38
C ARG A 18 -8.06 7.69 -21.12
N ALA A 19 -7.76 6.73 -20.24
CA ALA A 19 -8.48 6.50 -19.00
C ALA A 19 -7.93 7.32 -17.81
N SER A 20 -6.82 8.03 -18.00
CA SER A 20 -6.24 8.92 -16.99
C SER A 20 -7.08 10.18 -16.78
N VAL A 21 -7.23 10.60 -15.51
CA VAL A 21 -8.00 11.78 -15.11
C VAL A 21 -7.20 12.64 -14.13
N THR A 22 -7.65 13.87 -13.88
CA THR A 22 -7.04 14.75 -12.89
C THR A 22 -7.69 14.57 -11.52
N ILE A 23 -6.90 14.15 -10.52
CA ILE A 23 -7.31 13.96 -9.11
C ILE A 23 -6.35 14.78 -8.26
N GLY A 24 -6.85 15.68 -7.41
CA GLY A 24 -6.00 16.49 -6.52
C GLY A 24 -4.90 17.27 -7.24
N GLY A 25 -5.14 17.70 -8.49
CA GLY A 25 -4.14 18.39 -9.33
C GLY A 25 -3.16 17.48 -10.08
N ARG A 26 -3.23 16.16 -9.89
CA ARG A 26 -2.35 15.16 -10.54
C ARG A 26 -3.09 14.41 -11.61
N ARG A 27 -2.46 14.19 -12.77
CA ARG A 27 -3.00 13.34 -13.83
C ARG A 27 -2.54 11.91 -13.60
N LEU A 28 -3.48 10.99 -13.35
CA LEU A 28 -3.20 9.57 -13.14
C LEU A 28 -4.37 8.70 -13.55
N HIS A 29 -4.11 7.42 -13.81
CA HIS A 29 -5.17 6.44 -14.04
C HIS A 29 -5.87 6.09 -12.71
N PRO A 30 -7.20 6.24 -12.57
CA PRO A 30 -7.89 6.08 -11.28
C PRO A 30 -7.68 4.74 -10.56
N ARG A 31 -7.30 3.70 -11.30
CA ARG A 31 -7.06 2.34 -10.78
C ARG A 31 -5.57 2.01 -10.58
N ASP A 32 -4.68 2.96 -10.83
CA ASP A 32 -3.23 2.76 -10.68
C ASP A 32 -2.79 2.99 -9.24
N LEU A 33 -2.86 1.94 -8.42
CA LEU A 33 -2.53 1.98 -6.99
C LEU A 33 -1.06 2.34 -6.70
N ASP A 34 -0.15 2.10 -7.65
CA ASP A 34 1.25 2.51 -7.52
C ASP A 34 1.34 4.04 -7.58
N ALA A 35 0.56 4.70 -8.45
CA ALA A 35 0.49 6.17 -8.51
C ALA A 35 -0.05 6.81 -7.22
N TYR A 36 -1.04 6.17 -6.57
CA TYR A 36 -1.50 6.61 -5.24
C TYR A 36 -0.38 6.43 -4.21
N THR A 37 0.29 5.28 -4.18
CA THR A 37 1.37 5.00 -3.23
C THR A 37 2.55 5.96 -3.40
N ALA A 38 2.99 6.23 -4.64
CA ALA A 38 4.03 7.20 -4.95
C ALA A 38 3.66 8.60 -4.43
N THR A 39 2.41 9.03 -4.68
CA THR A 39 1.90 10.31 -4.17
C THR A 39 1.89 10.34 -2.63
N VAL A 40 1.53 9.23 -1.97
CA VAL A 40 1.61 9.13 -0.51
C VAL A 40 3.04 9.26 -0.02
N CYS A 41 4.00 8.57 -0.64
CA CYS A 41 5.43 8.68 -0.30
C CYS A 41 5.91 10.14 -0.41
N GLU A 42 5.59 10.81 -1.51
CA GLU A 42 5.96 12.20 -1.75
C GLU A 42 5.45 13.12 -0.63
N TYR A 43 4.15 13.06 -0.31
CA TYR A 43 3.58 13.87 0.76
C TYR A 43 4.06 13.45 2.14
N ALA A 44 4.39 12.18 2.36
CA ALA A 44 4.94 11.68 3.62
C ALA A 44 6.41 12.07 3.83
N GLY A 45 7.10 12.57 2.80
CA GLY A 45 8.53 12.87 2.84
C GLY A 45 9.41 11.62 2.72
N LEU A 46 8.91 10.57 2.07
CA LEU A 46 9.59 9.29 1.87
C LEU A 46 10.08 9.15 0.42
N PRO A 47 11.19 8.41 0.19
CA PRO A 47 11.59 8.03 -1.16
C PRO A 47 10.57 7.07 -1.79
N GLU A 48 10.27 7.24 -3.09
CA GLU A 48 9.28 6.42 -3.81
C GLU A 48 9.64 4.92 -3.85
N GLU A 49 10.92 4.57 -4.02
CA GLU A 49 11.35 3.17 -4.21
C GLU A 49 11.28 2.32 -2.92
N ASP A 50 11.44 2.94 -1.75
CA ASP A 50 11.57 2.23 -0.46
C ASP A 50 10.45 2.56 0.54
N GLY A 51 9.63 3.58 0.25
CA GLY A 51 8.76 4.23 1.24
C GLY A 51 7.77 3.33 1.97
N PHE A 52 7.39 2.18 1.41
CA PHE A 52 6.53 1.17 2.09
C PHE A 52 6.87 -0.29 1.72
N SER A 53 8.07 -0.55 1.18
CA SER A 53 8.43 -1.85 0.57
C SER A 53 9.48 -2.65 1.36
N ALA A 54 9.96 -2.17 2.52
CA ALA A 54 11.09 -2.80 3.19
C ALA A 54 10.74 -4.13 3.90
N PRO A 55 11.38 -5.26 3.56
CA PRO A 55 11.14 -6.57 4.18
C PRO A 55 11.69 -6.69 5.62
N ASP A 56 12.68 -5.86 5.97
CA ASP A 56 13.51 -6.08 7.16
C ASP A 56 13.34 -5.01 8.26
N GLY A 57 12.49 -4.01 8.02
CA GLY A 57 12.34 -2.88 8.94
C GLY A 57 11.39 -1.83 8.40
N GLY A 58 10.15 -2.25 8.10
CA GLY A 58 9.11 -1.41 7.52
C GLY A 58 9.12 0.01 8.08
N THR A 59 8.92 0.96 7.16
CA THR A 59 8.92 2.42 7.37
C THR A 59 8.45 2.76 8.78
N ALA A 60 9.37 3.29 9.58
CA ALA A 60 9.07 3.69 10.92
C ALA A 60 8.23 4.97 10.89
N LEU A 61 7.41 5.17 11.92
CA LEU A 61 6.71 6.46 12.07
C LEU A 61 7.71 7.63 12.12
N ASP A 62 8.93 7.38 12.63
CA ASP A 62 9.99 8.37 12.75
C ASP A 62 10.57 8.81 11.39
N ASP A 63 10.32 8.06 10.31
CA ASP A 63 10.77 8.40 8.96
C ASP A 63 9.83 9.39 8.25
N LEU A 64 8.63 9.62 8.80
CA LEU A 64 7.60 10.48 8.21
C LEU A 64 7.84 11.94 8.58
N THR A 65 8.08 12.80 7.58
CA THR A 65 8.48 14.20 7.82
C THR A 65 7.66 15.24 7.04
N GLY A 66 6.81 14.80 6.10
CA GLY A 66 6.07 15.69 5.20
C GLY A 66 4.67 16.11 5.66
N ASP A 67 3.81 16.43 4.69
CA ASP A 67 2.38 16.72 4.90
C ASP A 67 1.59 15.41 5.08
N LEU A 68 1.54 14.96 6.34
CA LEU A 68 0.94 13.68 6.71
C LEU A 68 -0.59 13.66 6.57
N ASP A 69 -1.24 14.82 6.61
CA ASP A 69 -2.69 14.93 6.40
C ASP A 69 -3.04 14.69 4.93
N THR A 70 -2.31 15.33 4.03
CA THR A 70 -2.46 15.10 2.59
C THR A 70 -2.05 13.67 2.22
N ALA A 71 -0.96 13.16 2.80
CA ALA A 71 -0.55 11.76 2.61
C ALA A 71 -1.65 10.78 3.03
N LEU A 72 -2.27 10.99 4.20
CA LEU A 72 -3.36 10.13 4.66
C LEU A 72 -4.58 10.22 3.75
N ALA A 73 -4.91 11.41 3.23
CA ALA A 73 -6.02 11.59 2.30
C ALA A 73 -5.80 10.80 0.99
N TRP A 74 -4.57 10.82 0.45
CA TRP A 74 -4.21 10.02 -0.72
C TRP A 74 -4.22 8.52 -0.44
N ALA A 75 -3.73 8.10 0.73
CA ALA A 75 -3.78 6.70 1.14
C ALA A 75 -5.24 6.21 1.26
N ALA A 76 -6.11 7.01 1.88
CA ALA A 76 -7.54 6.73 1.97
C ALA A 76 -8.21 6.65 0.59
N ALA A 77 -7.86 7.54 -0.34
CA ALA A 77 -8.36 7.49 -1.71
C ALA A 77 -7.96 6.18 -2.41
N GLY A 78 -6.73 5.71 -2.23
CA GLY A 78 -6.29 4.41 -2.74
C GLY A 78 -7.05 3.23 -2.11
N VAL A 79 -7.37 3.28 -0.81
CA VAL A 79 -8.26 2.28 -0.17
C VAL A 79 -9.66 2.28 -0.79
N CYS A 80 -10.22 3.46 -1.09
CA CYS A 80 -11.52 3.57 -1.75
C CYS A 80 -11.55 2.93 -3.15
N VAL A 81 -10.42 2.91 -3.88
CA VAL A 81 -10.29 2.20 -5.16
C VAL A 81 -10.44 0.69 -4.96
N LEU A 82 -9.83 0.13 -3.91
CA LEU A 82 -9.93 -1.30 -3.57
C LEU A 82 -11.34 -1.72 -3.16
N GLN A 83 -12.14 -0.80 -2.63
CA GLN A 83 -13.51 -1.05 -2.21
C GLN A 83 -14.52 -1.01 -3.37
N GLN A 84 -14.09 -0.61 -4.57
CA GLN A 84 -14.99 -0.56 -5.72
C GLN A 84 -15.44 -1.97 -6.12
N PRO A 85 -16.72 -2.17 -6.43
CA PRO A 85 -17.20 -3.45 -6.90
C PRO A 85 -16.57 -3.78 -8.25
N LEU A 86 -16.21 -5.05 -8.42
CA LEU A 86 -15.86 -5.56 -9.74
C LEU A 86 -17.12 -5.61 -10.62
N PRO A 87 -17.01 -5.32 -11.93
CA PRO A 87 -18.15 -5.45 -12.84
C PRO A 87 -18.70 -6.88 -12.78
N HIS A 88 -20.03 -7.03 -12.77
CA HIS A 88 -20.69 -8.34 -12.70
C HIS A 88 -21.30 -8.73 -14.07
N PRO A 89 -21.02 -9.95 -14.59
CA PRO A 89 -20.04 -10.90 -14.07
C PRO A 89 -18.61 -10.43 -14.33
N PHE A 90 -17.71 -10.68 -13.37
CA PHE A 90 -16.30 -10.40 -13.59
C PHE A 90 -15.71 -11.56 -14.40
N GLN A 91 -15.37 -11.29 -15.65
CA GLN A 91 -14.83 -12.30 -16.59
C GLN A 91 -13.37 -12.03 -16.96
N ASP A 92 -12.78 -10.99 -16.38
CA ASP A 92 -11.43 -10.55 -16.69
C ASP A 92 -10.43 -11.05 -15.63
N VAL A 93 -9.14 -10.87 -15.89
CA VAL A 93 -8.13 -10.89 -14.83
C VAL A 93 -7.99 -9.44 -14.36
N LEU A 94 -7.92 -9.23 -13.05
CA LEU A 94 -7.64 -7.88 -12.56
C LEU A 94 -6.29 -7.49 -13.15
N LEU A 95 -6.25 -6.39 -13.91
CA LEU A 95 -5.05 -5.98 -14.68
C LEU A 95 -3.82 -5.64 -13.80
N TYR A 96 -3.95 -5.75 -12.48
CA TYR A 96 -2.87 -5.79 -11.47
C TYR A 96 -2.44 -7.24 -11.10
N GLY A 97 -2.84 -8.22 -11.91
CA GLY A 97 -2.95 -9.63 -11.55
C GLY A 97 -2.03 -10.56 -12.31
N ASP A 98 -0.92 -10.08 -12.87
CA ASP A 98 0.24 -10.96 -13.07
C ASP A 98 0.89 -11.21 -11.70
N ASN A 99 0.18 -11.95 -10.84
CA ASN A 99 0.59 -12.44 -9.51
C ASN A 99 1.25 -11.40 -8.58
N ASP A 100 0.96 -10.11 -8.73
CA ASP A 100 1.60 -9.06 -7.94
C ASP A 100 0.57 -8.17 -7.25
N ASN A 101 0.16 -8.59 -6.05
CA ASN A 101 -0.70 -7.81 -5.16
C ASN A 101 0.08 -6.77 -4.34
N ARG A 102 1.40 -6.60 -4.53
CA ARG A 102 2.21 -5.64 -3.75
C ARG A 102 1.66 -4.20 -3.78
N PRO A 103 1.11 -3.66 -4.89
CA PRO A 103 0.50 -2.33 -4.88
C PRO A 103 -0.66 -2.21 -3.88
N VAL A 104 -1.47 -3.28 -3.74
CA VAL A 104 -2.56 -3.36 -2.77
C VAL A 104 -2.01 -3.38 -1.33
N HIS A 105 -0.97 -4.18 -1.09
CA HIS A 105 -0.35 -4.27 0.23
C HIS A 105 0.30 -2.94 0.64
N ARG A 106 1.01 -2.27 -0.27
CA ARG A 106 1.66 -0.98 -0.01
C ARG A 106 0.66 0.10 0.37
N ILE A 107 -0.43 0.26 -0.39
CA ILE A 107 -1.41 1.31 -0.11
C ILE A 107 -2.16 1.07 1.21
N LEU A 108 -2.50 -0.19 1.51
CA LEU A 108 -3.12 -0.57 2.78
C LEU A 108 -2.16 -0.36 3.97
N PHE A 109 -0.89 -0.70 3.80
CA PHE A 109 0.13 -0.49 4.83
C PHE A 109 0.37 1.00 5.07
N ALA A 110 0.51 1.80 4.01
CA ALA A 110 0.65 3.25 4.10
C ALA A 110 -0.53 3.90 4.81
N TYR A 111 -1.76 3.49 4.46
CA TYR A 111 -2.96 3.94 5.14
C TYR A 111 -2.95 3.58 6.63
N ALA A 112 -2.63 2.34 6.98
CA ALA A 112 -2.54 1.89 8.37
C ALA A 112 -1.48 2.65 9.18
N LEU A 113 -0.30 2.89 8.58
CA LEU A 113 0.80 3.61 9.23
C LEU A 113 0.44 5.06 9.50
N LEU A 114 -0.12 5.76 8.50
CA LEU A 114 -0.55 7.15 8.65
C LEU A 114 -1.75 7.28 9.58
N LEU A 115 -2.70 6.33 9.53
CA LEU A 115 -3.83 6.28 10.45
C LEU A 115 -3.37 6.10 11.90
N LYS A 116 -2.29 5.33 12.13
CA LYS A 116 -1.73 5.09 13.47
C LYS A 116 -1.33 6.37 14.20
N LEU A 117 -0.96 7.43 13.47
CA LEU A 117 -0.64 8.74 14.04
C LEU A 117 -1.88 9.45 14.63
N LYS A 118 -3.07 9.12 14.13
CA LYS A 118 -4.35 9.75 14.54
C LYS A 118 -5.18 8.86 15.45
N ASP A 119 -5.28 7.59 15.10
CA ASP A 119 -6.06 6.57 15.80
C ASP A 119 -5.28 5.24 15.79
N PRO A 120 -4.44 5.01 16.82
CA PRO A 120 -3.67 3.77 16.95
C PRO A 120 -4.56 2.52 17.05
N THR A 121 -5.76 2.66 17.63
CA THR A 121 -6.68 1.53 17.82
C THR A 121 -7.30 1.12 16.49
N ALA A 122 -7.77 2.07 15.69
CA ALA A 122 -8.28 1.78 14.36
C ALA A 122 -7.17 1.23 13.44
N ALA A 123 -5.96 1.79 13.50
CA ALA A 123 -4.82 1.31 12.71
C ALA A 123 -4.44 -0.14 13.01
N ALA A 124 -4.54 -0.57 14.28
CA ALA A 124 -4.22 -1.94 14.68
C ALA A 124 -5.04 -2.99 13.90
N LEU A 125 -6.33 -2.71 13.65
CA LEU A 125 -7.20 -3.61 12.87
C LEU A 125 -6.70 -3.77 11.44
N TRP A 126 -6.23 -2.69 10.80
CA TRP A 126 -5.66 -2.75 9.45
C TRP A 126 -4.38 -3.57 9.38
N PHE A 127 -3.50 -3.43 10.37
CA PHE A 127 -2.29 -4.26 10.44
C PHE A 127 -2.62 -5.74 10.65
N THR A 128 -3.63 -6.08 11.46
CA THR A 128 -4.11 -7.46 11.59
C THR A 128 -4.63 -8.00 10.26
N VAL A 129 -5.44 -7.22 9.52
CA VAL A 129 -5.94 -7.63 8.19
C VAL A 129 -4.79 -7.89 7.22
N LEU A 130 -3.77 -7.02 7.17
CA LEU A 130 -2.61 -7.19 6.31
C LEU A 130 -1.83 -8.49 6.59
N VAL A 131 -1.71 -8.88 7.87
CA VAL A 131 -1.11 -10.17 8.25
C VAL A 131 -1.91 -11.34 7.71
N TYR A 132 -3.25 -11.31 7.78
CA TYR A 132 -4.07 -12.39 7.26
C TYR A 132 -4.16 -12.42 5.72
N LEU A 133 -4.02 -11.26 5.06
CA LEU A 133 -4.13 -11.15 3.61
C LEU A 133 -2.93 -11.77 2.89
N ASN A 134 -1.72 -11.63 3.45
CA ASN A 134 -0.51 -12.32 2.97
C ASN A 134 0.47 -12.57 4.13
N PRO A 135 0.30 -13.65 4.92
CA PRO A 135 1.15 -13.94 6.07
C PRO A 135 2.66 -13.95 5.80
N PRO A 136 3.17 -14.57 4.71
CA PRO A 136 4.61 -14.59 4.44
C PRO A 136 5.16 -13.23 3.98
N ASP A 137 4.35 -12.39 3.33
CA ASP A 137 4.76 -11.09 2.80
C ASP A 137 3.74 -10.00 3.18
N ASN A 138 3.78 -9.59 4.44
CA ASN A 138 2.89 -8.59 5.04
C ASN A 138 3.53 -7.20 5.19
N LEU A 139 4.65 -6.94 4.51
CA LEU A 139 5.40 -5.67 4.59
C LEU A 139 5.81 -5.28 6.03
N GLY A 140 5.92 -6.26 6.93
CA GLY A 140 6.21 -6.02 8.34
C GLY A 140 4.99 -5.62 9.19
N ALA A 141 3.75 -5.71 8.68
CA ALA A 141 2.53 -5.42 9.44
C ALA A 141 2.43 -6.21 10.75
N ARG A 142 3.02 -7.42 10.79
CA ARG A 142 3.17 -8.25 12.00
C ARG A 142 3.87 -7.54 13.17
N PHE A 143 4.64 -6.49 12.92
CA PHE A 143 5.32 -5.69 13.96
C PHE A 143 4.47 -4.54 14.48
N HIS A 144 3.32 -4.27 13.85
CA HIS A 144 2.41 -3.17 14.20
C HIS A 144 1.04 -3.66 14.67
N ALA A 145 0.67 -4.90 14.33
CA ALA A 145 -0.53 -5.57 14.82
C ALA A 145 -0.47 -5.80 16.34
N PRO A 146 -1.63 -5.94 17.02
CA PRO A 146 -1.68 -6.35 18.42
C PRO A 146 -0.89 -7.65 18.63
N GLU A 147 -0.12 -7.74 19.71
CA GLU A 147 0.75 -8.89 20.04
C GLU A 147 1.94 -9.09 19.09
N GLY A 148 2.11 -8.19 18.11
CA GLY A 148 3.26 -8.15 17.23
C GLY A 148 4.56 -7.86 17.99
N HIS A 149 5.52 -8.77 17.91
CA HIS A 149 6.84 -8.58 18.52
C HIS A 149 7.89 -8.30 17.44
N ARG A 150 8.48 -7.09 17.46
CA ARG A 150 9.83 -6.89 16.91
C ARG A 150 10.76 -7.59 17.92
N GLY A 151 11.07 -8.87 17.74
CA GLY A 151 11.90 -9.62 18.70
C GLY A 151 13.17 -8.82 19.05
N ASP A 152 13.57 -8.67 20.31
CA ASP A 152 14.19 -9.71 21.16
C ASP A 152 13.29 -10.89 21.56
N ALA A 153 13.07 -11.81 20.63
CA ALA A 153 12.62 -13.14 20.97
C ALA A 153 13.83 -13.95 21.47
N ARG A 154 14.18 -13.81 22.77
CA ARG A 154 14.81 -14.94 23.45
C ARG A 154 13.75 -16.04 23.53
N LEU A 155 13.78 -16.94 22.55
CA LEU A 155 13.21 -18.27 22.68
C LEU A 155 13.87 -18.92 23.91
N VAL A 156 13.24 -18.77 25.07
CA VAL A 156 13.50 -19.65 26.20
C VAL A 156 12.86 -20.97 25.81
N VAL A 157 13.63 -21.79 25.12
CA VAL A 157 13.33 -23.22 25.01
C VAL A 157 13.39 -23.75 26.44
N ALA A 158 12.22 -23.91 27.06
CA ALA A 158 12.11 -24.70 28.27
C ALA A 158 12.45 -26.13 27.89
N SER A 159 13.67 -26.56 28.18
CA SER A 159 14.04 -27.97 28.15
C SER A 159 13.23 -28.72 29.22
N PRO A 160 12.82 -29.97 28.94
CA PRO A 160 11.95 -30.77 29.82
C PRO A 160 12.60 -31.12 31.17
#